data_AF-U5CV92-F1
#
_entry.id   AF-U5CV92-F1
#
_cell.length_a   1.000
_cell.length_b   1.000
_cell.length_c   1.000
_cell.angle_alpha   90.00
_cell.angle_beta   90.00
_cell.angle_gamma   90.00
#
_symmetry.space_group_name_H-M   'P 1'
#
loop_
_entity.id
_entity.type
_entity.pdbx_description
1 polymer ?
#
loop_
_entity_poly.entity_id
_entity_poly.type
_entity_poly.pdbx_seq_one_letter_code
_entity_poly.pdbx_strand_id
1 'polypeptide(L)' 'MVESYVVVHNVAKRHNIGTMARSATAFGVAEFILVGRRDFNSFGSHGSTPYLHFRQFHSLSETRLYLK' A
#
# COMPACT_ATOMS: atom_id res chain seq x y z
N MET A 1 -2.57 8.65 -19.48
CA MET A 1 -3.52 7.98 -18.56
C MET A 1 -3.23 8.50 -17.16
N VAL A 2 -4.23 8.76 -16.33
CA VAL A 2 -4.00 9.27 -14.96
C VAL A 2 -3.79 8.06 -14.04
N GLU A 3 -2.66 8.05 -13.33
CA GLU A 3 -2.38 7.01 -12.33
C GLU A 3 -2.97 7.41 -10.98
N SER A 4 -3.39 6.41 -10.19
CA SER A 4 -3.88 6.63 -8.84
C SER A 4 -3.05 5.83 -7.85
N TYR A 5 -2.84 6.43 -6.68
CA TYR A 5 -1.99 5.90 -5.61
C TYR A 5 -2.79 5.90 -4.30
N VAL A 6 -2.60 4.87 -3.48
CA VAL A 6 -3.17 4.83 -2.12
C VAL A 6 -2.03 4.87 -1.11
N VAL A 7 -1.97 5.94 -0.32
CA VAL A 7 -1.01 6.07 0.79
C VAL A 7 -1.73 5.80 2.10
N VAL A 8 -1.23 4.84 2.88
CA VAL A 8 -1.74 4.51 4.20
C VAL A 8 -0.64 4.60 5.23
N HIS A 9 -0.88 5.38 6.27
CA HIS A 9 0.09 5.61 7.35
C HIS A 9 -0.45 5.09 8.68
N ASN A 10 0.43 4.48 9.48
CA ASN A 10 0.15 4.11 10.88
C ASN A 10 -1.14 3.28 11.10
N VAL A 11 -1.45 2.36 10.18
CA VAL A 11 -2.65 1.50 10.27
C VAL A 11 -2.50 0.52 11.44
N ALA A 12 -3.40 0.61 12.42
CA ALA A 12 -3.30 -0.15 13.66
C ALA A 12 -3.46 -1.68 13.48
N LYS A 13 -4.40 -2.12 12.63
CA LYS A 13 -4.76 -3.53 12.44
C LYS A 13 -4.39 -4.02 11.03
N ARG A 14 -3.67 -5.15 10.93
CA ARG A 14 -3.20 -5.72 9.66
C ARG A 14 -4.34 -6.09 8.69
N HIS A 15 -5.49 -6.56 9.18
CA HIS A 15 -6.61 -6.94 8.31
C HIS A 15 -7.20 -5.74 7.53
N ASN A 16 -7.12 -4.52 8.08
CA ASN A 16 -7.59 -3.33 7.37
C ASN A 16 -6.78 -3.09 6.10
N ILE A 17 -5.47 -3.36 6.13
CA ILE A 17 -4.59 -3.22 4.97
C ILE A 17 -4.99 -4.22 3.88
N GLY A 18 -5.26 -5.48 4.25
CA GLY A 18 -5.73 -6.49 3.29
C GLY A 18 -7.07 -6.12 2.65
N THR A 19 -8.00 -5.54 3.41
CA THR A 19 -9.27 -5.04 2.85
C THR A 19 -9.04 -3.86 1.90
N MET A 20 -8.21 -2.89 2.29
CA MET A 20 -7.89 -1.73 1.45
C MET A 20 -7.16 -2.13 0.16
N ALA A 21 -6.24 -3.10 0.22
CA ALA A 21 -5.54 -3.61 -0.95
C ALA A 21 -6.49 -4.27 -1.97
N ARG A 22 -7.50 -5.00 -1.51
CA ARG A 22 -8.52 -5.58 -2.39
C ARG A 22 -9.32 -4.50 -3.11
N SER A 23 -9.75 -3.46 -2.39
CA SER A 23 -10.44 -2.31 -3.00
C SER A 23 -9.54 -1.57 -3.98
N ALA A 24 -8.28 -1.32 -3.63
CA ALA A 24 -7.30 -0.66 -4.50
C ALA A 24 -7.09 -1.43 -5.81
N THR A 25 -7.00 -2.76 -5.73
CA THR A 25 -6.95 -3.63 -6.92
C THR A 25 -8.19 -3.46 -7.79
N ALA A 26 -9.39 -3.50 -7.19
CA ALA A 26 -10.64 -3.36 -7.91
C ALA A 26 -10.80 -1.98 -8.59
N PHE A 27 -10.17 -0.94 -8.04
CA PHE A 27 -10.17 0.41 -8.61
C PHE A 27 -9.02 0.68 -9.59
N GLY A 28 -8.18 -0.30 -9.91
CA GLY A 28 -7.06 -0.12 -10.82
C GLY A 28 -6.01 0.86 -10.27
N VAL A 29 -5.83 0.88 -8.95
CA VAL A 29 -4.76 1.67 -8.30
C VAL A 29 -3.41 1.15 -8.78
N ALA A 30 -2.55 2.08 -9.22
CA ALA A 30 -1.23 1.75 -9.73
C ALA A 30 -0.31 1.23 -8.62
N GLU A 31 -0.33 1.88 -7.45
CA GLU A 31 0.52 1.50 -6.32
C GLU A 31 -0.13 1.79 -4.95
N PHE A 32 0.10 0.88 -4.02
CA PHE A 32 -0.34 0.92 -2.63
C PHE A 32 0.86 1.12 -1.70
N ILE A 33 0.94 2.29 -1.09
CA ILE A 33 2.09 2.76 -0.33
C ILE A 33 1.80 2.68 1.17
N LEU A 34 2.59 1.88 1.87
CA LEU A 34 2.55 1.73 3.33
C LEU A 34 3.60 2.64 3.97
N VAL A 35 3.18 3.46 4.94
CA VAL A 35 4.07 4.39 5.62
C VAL A 35 4.11 4.10 7.12
N GLY A 36 5.32 3.87 7.64
CA GLY A 36 5.58 3.75 9.07
C GLY A 36 6.46 2.57 9.46
N ARG A 37 6.63 2.41 10.77
CA ARG A 37 7.76 1.70 11.38
C ARG A 37 7.49 0.24 11.78
N ARG A 38 6.42 -0.39 11.28
CA ARG A 38 6.10 -1.77 11.64
C ARG A 38 6.65 -2.71 10.59
N ASP A 39 7.37 -3.73 11.03
CA ASP A 39 7.67 -4.93 10.25
C ASP A 39 6.35 -5.49 9.72
N PHE A 40 5.99 -5.04 8.53
CA PHE A 40 5.01 -5.69 7.67
C PHE A 40 5.72 -6.90 7.06
N ASN A 41 6.26 -7.76 7.92
CA ASN A 41 6.79 -9.06 7.56
C ASN A 41 5.66 -9.77 6.84
N SER A 42 5.81 -9.76 5.52
CA SER A 42 5.01 -10.44 4.51
C SER A 42 3.51 -10.38 4.81
N PHE A 43 2.82 -9.42 4.19
CA PHE A 43 1.40 -9.64 3.90
C PHE A 43 1.31 -10.98 3.19
N GLY A 44 0.89 -11.98 3.98
CA GLY A 44 1.04 -13.39 3.67
C GLY A 44 0.50 -13.64 2.28
N SER A 45 1.30 -14.35 1.51
CA SER A 45 0.97 -15.03 0.28
C SER A 45 -0.26 -15.94 0.46
N HIS A 46 -1.44 -15.36 0.54
CA HIS A 46 -2.66 -16.00 0.04
C HIS A 46 -2.83 -15.46 -1.38
N GLY A 47 -2.18 -16.17 -2.31
CA GLY A 47 -1.97 -15.76 -3.69
C GLY A 47 -3.25 -15.40 -4.45
N SER A 48 -3.60 -14.12 -4.47
CA SER A 48 -4.72 -13.63 -5.28
C SER A 48 -4.65 -12.14 -5.66
N THR A 49 -3.48 -11.52 -5.76
CA THR A 49 -3.39 -10.15 -6.34
C THR A 49 -2.13 -10.00 -7.20
N PRO A 50 -2.13 -10.52 -8.44
CA PRO A 50 -1.00 -10.34 -9.35
C PRO A 50 -0.78 -8.90 -9.84
N TYR A 51 -1.63 -7.93 -9.47
CA TYR A 51 -1.68 -6.63 -10.15
C TYR A 51 -1.46 -5.38 -9.29
N LEU A 52 -1.48 -5.47 -7.95
CA LEU A 52 -1.29 -4.28 -7.10
C LEU A 52 0.17 -4.16 -6.66
N HIS A 53 0.86 -3.09 -7.08
CA HIS A 53 2.20 -2.81 -6.63
C HIS A 53 2.20 -2.31 -5.18
N PHE A 54 3.06 -2.87 -4.33
CA PHE A 54 3.22 -2.43 -2.95
C PHE A 54 4.57 -1.75 -2.75
N ARG A 55 4.56 -0.60 -2.07
CA ARG A 55 5.77 0.13 -1.67
C ARG A 55 5.70 0.48 -0.19
N GLN A 56 6.87 0.59 0.43
CA GLN A 56 6.98 0.95 1.84
C GLN A 56 7.93 2.13 2.02
N PHE A 57 7.55 3.06 2.89
CA PHE A 57 8.39 4.15 3.36
C PHE A 57 8.40 4.21 4.88
N HIS A 58 9.49 4.71 5.46
CA HIS A 58 9.57 4.89 6.90
C HIS A 58 8.84 6.15 7.36
N SER A 59 8.75 7.17 6.49
CA SER A 59 8.10 8.43 6.80
C SER A 59 7.21 8.98 5.66
N LEU A 60 6.25 9.82 6.04
CA LEU A 60 5.42 10.55 5.08
C LEU A 60 6.26 11.53 4.24
N SER A 61 7.36 12.05 4.81
CA SER A 61 8.29 12.93 4.12
C SER A 61 8.96 12.24 2.92
N GLU A 62 9.43 11.01 3.10
CA GLU A 62 9.98 10.19 1.99
C GLU A 62 8.91 9.90 0.93
N THR A 63 7.70 9.55 1.37
CA THR A 63 6.58 9.29 0.46
C THR A 63 6.26 10.50 -0.39
N ARG A 64 6.25 11.70 0.21
CA ARG A 64 6.03 12.96 -0.51
C ARG A 64 7.13 13.25 -1.52
N LEU A 65 8.39 12.92 -1.22
CA LEU A 65 9.49 13.11 -2.16
C LEU A 65 9.36 12.16 -3.37
N TYR A 66 8.84 10.96 -3.16
CA TYR A 66 8.61 9.99 -4.21
C TYR A 66 7.44 10.35 -5.15
N LEU A 67 6.35 10.89 -4.61
CA LEU A 67 5.12 11.21 -5.37
C LEU A 67 5.14 12.56 -6.11
N LYS A 68 6.25 13.31 -6.03
CA LYS A 68 6.41 14.62 -6.67
C LYS A 68 7.07 14.50 -8.03
#